data_AF-A0A7V1NB10-F1
#
_entry.id   AF-A0A7V1NB10-F1
#
_cell.length_a   1.000
_cell.length_b   1.000
_cell.length_c   1.000
_cell.angle_alpha   90.00
_cell.angle_beta   90.00
_cell.angle_gamma   90.00
#
_symmetry.space_group_name_H-M   'P 1'
#
loop_
_entity.id
_entity.type
_entity.pdbx_description
1 polymer ?
#
loop_
_entity_poly.entity_id
_entity_poly.type
_entity_poly.pdbx_seq_one_letter_code
_entity_poly.pdbx_strand_id
1 'polypeptide(L)'
;MVKNAELTTSGPYAHLRHPLYLGTILVSTGFAIWLGGGVAMVVLAVVWPWFSFHYFPRKERSEADRLEARYGERFVRYRRAVPALRPRLEAWHDDEGSAGKRTHWRLARYSENNELGTLLAICLGVIVFWLRSGSGTA
;
A
#
# COMPACT_ATOMS: atom_id res chain seq x y z
N MET A 1 13.46 -16.08 -6.88
CA MET A 1 12.93 -15.94 -5.50
C MET A 1 11.51 -16.48 -5.48
N VAL A 2 11.22 -17.52 -4.69
CA VAL A 2 9.84 -18.01 -4.53
C VAL A 2 9.07 -16.97 -3.72
N LYS A 3 8.16 -16.22 -4.35
CA LYS A 3 7.39 -15.10 -3.77
C LYS A 3 6.53 -15.44 -2.53
N ASN A 4 6.55 -16.68 -2.05
CA ASN A 4 5.66 -17.21 -1.02
C ASN A 4 6.36 -18.12 0.00
N ALA A 5 7.68 -18.20 0.00
CA ALA A 5 8.41 -19.10 0.90
C ALA A 5 8.46 -18.58 2.36
N GLU A 6 8.45 -17.26 2.54
CA GLU A 6 8.57 -16.63 3.87
C GLU A 6 7.52 -15.53 4.04
N LEU A 7 6.92 -15.45 5.22
CA LEU A 7 6.09 -14.33 5.63
C LEU A 7 6.96 -13.06 5.66
N THR A 8 6.59 -12.07 4.85
CA THR A 8 7.32 -10.79 4.77
C THR A 8 6.90 -9.88 5.92
N THR A 9 7.80 -9.68 6.88
CA THR A 9 7.59 -8.82 8.05
C THR A 9 8.68 -7.76 8.22
N SER A 10 9.44 -7.48 7.15
CA SER A 10 10.53 -6.49 7.14
C SER A 10 10.12 -5.19 6.43
N GLY A 11 10.87 -4.11 6.70
CA GLY A 11 10.58 -2.79 6.12
C GLY A 11 9.23 -2.25 6.60
N PRO A 12 8.41 -1.64 5.72
CA PRO A 12 7.10 -1.08 6.11
C PRO A 12 6.16 -2.10 6.77
N TYR A 13 6.27 -3.37 6.38
CA TYR A 13 5.48 -4.48 6.95
C TYR A 13 5.81 -4.75 8.43
N ALA A 14 6.96 -4.29 8.94
CA ALA A 14 7.28 -4.37 10.36
C ALA A 14 6.47 -3.37 11.21
N HIS A 15 5.98 -2.28 10.60
CA HIS A 15 5.28 -1.20 11.28
C HIS A 15 3.76 -1.28 11.14
N LEU A 16 3.27 -1.75 9.98
CA LEU A 16 1.86 -2.03 9.74
C LEU A 16 1.68 -3.11 8.67
N ARG A 17 0.56 -3.86 8.71
CA ARG A 17 0.36 -5.00 7.79
C ARG A 17 0.07 -4.59 6.35
N HIS A 18 -0.53 -3.42 6.15
CA HIS A 18 -1.05 -2.96 4.86
C HIS A 18 -0.47 -1.62 4.37
N PRO A 19 0.86 -1.51 4.22
CA PRO A 19 1.53 -0.27 3.81
C PRO A 19 1.05 0.24 2.45
N LEU A 20 0.77 -0.67 1.51
CA LEU A 20 0.25 -0.31 0.19
C LEU A 20 -1.14 0.33 0.27
N TYR A 21 -2.04 -0.21 1.09
CA TYR A 21 -3.35 0.38 1.27
C TYR A 21 -3.22 1.79 1.84
N LEU A 22 -2.45 1.96 2.93
CA LEU A 22 -2.19 3.29 3.52
C LEU A 22 -1.63 4.28 2.48
N GLY A 23 -0.67 3.87 1.66
CA GLY A 23 -0.14 4.69 0.56
C GLY A 23 -1.22 5.11 -0.44
N THR A 24 -2.06 4.16 -0.87
CA THR A 24 -3.21 4.45 -1.74
C THR A 24 -4.19 5.42 -1.09
N ILE A 25 -4.47 5.29 0.22
CA ILE A 25 -5.30 6.25 0.96
C ILE A 25 -4.73 7.67 0.87
N LEU A 26 -3.44 7.82 1.18
CA LEU A 26 -2.78 9.12 1.19
C LEU A 26 -2.75 9.76 -0.20
N VAL A 27 -2.36 8.99 -1.23
CA VAL A 27 -2.24 9.51 -2.60
C VAL A 27 -3.61 9.90 -3.16
N SER A 28 -4.61 9.03 -3.04
CA SER A 28 -5.97 9.31 -3.56
C SER A 28 -6.62 10.48 -2.82
N THR A 29 -6.44 10.58 -1.50
CA THR A 29 -6.96 11.70 -0.72
C THR A 29 -6.27 13.01 -1.08
N GLY A 30 -4.94 13.02 -1.13
CA GLY A 30 -4.17 14.19 -1.53
C GLY A 30 -4.52 14.67 -2.94
N PHE A 31 -4.67 13.74 -3.88
CA PHE A 31 -5.04 14.06 -5.26
C PHE A 31 -6.45 14.64 -5.37
N ALA A 32 -7.42 14.08 -4.65
CA ALA A 32 -8.79 14.60 -4.64
C ALA A 32 -8.90 15.97 -3.94
N ILE A 33 -8.10 16.23 -2.91
CA ILE A 33 -7.98 17.57 -2.30
C ILE A 33 -7.35 18.55 -3.31
N TRP A 34 -6.29 18.14 -4.01
CA TRP A 34 -5.55 18.98 -4.96
C TRP A 34 -6.40 19.38 -6.18
N LEU A 35 -7.18 18.44 -6.75
CA LEU A 35 -8.10 18.72 -7.85
C LEU A 35 -9.09 19.85 -7.52
N GLY A 36 -9.51 19.92 -6.25
CA GLY A 36 -10.56 20.84 -5.81
C GLY A 36 -11.93 20.51 -6.41
N GLY A 37 -13.00 20.96 -5.74
CA GLY A 37 -14.37 20.85 -6.26
C GLY A 37 -15.27 19.91 -5.47
N GLY A 38 -16.57 20.26 -5.46
CA GLY A 38 -17.58 19.56 -4.66
C GLY A 38 -17.72 18.08 -5.01
N VAL A 39 -17.60 17.72 -6.29
CA VAL A 39 -17.71 16.32 -6.75
C VAL A 39 -16.58 15.46 -6.17
N ALA A 40 -15.33 15.93 -6.20
CA ALA A 40 -14.20 15.19 -5.65
C ALA A 40 -14.34 14.96 -4.14
N MET A 41 -14.82 15.96 -3.41
CA MET A 41 -15.07 15.85 -1.96
C MET A 41 -16.24 14.91 -1.65
N VAL A 42 -17.32 14.95 -2.42
CA VAL A 42 -18.45 14.02 -2.27
C VAL A 42 -18.01 12.59 -2.56
N VAL A 43 -17.22 12.37 -3.61
CA VAL A 43 -16.68 11.05 -3.92
C VAL A 43 -15.80 10.53 -2.78
N LEU A 44 -14.89 11.35 -2.25
CA LEU A 44 -14.09 10.99 -1.06
C LEU A 44 -15.00 10.63 0.13
N ALA A 45 -16.01 11.45 0.41
CA ALA A 45 -16.91 11.27 1.54
C ALA A 45 -17.76 9.98 1.46
N VAL A 46 -18.00 9.46 0.25
CA VAL A 46 -18.74 8.19 0.05
C VAL A 46 -17.79 7.00 -0.05
N VAL A 47 -16.70 7.13 -0.80
CA VAL A 47 -15.76 6.03 -1.07
C VAL A 47 -14.98 5.65 0.18
N TRP A 48 -14.54 6.61 1.01
CA TRP A 48 -13.77 6.30 2.21
C TRP A 48 -14.54 5.49 3.24
N PRO A 49 -15.77 5.85 3.62
CA PRO A 49 -16.58 5.02 4.51
C PRO A 49 -16.85 3.64 3.92
N TRP A 50 -17.25 3.55 2.65
CA TRP A 50 -17.47 2.25 2.01
C TRP A 50 -16.22 1.38 2.03
N PHE A 51 -15.06 1.95 1.69
CA PHE A 51 -13.78 1.26 1.73
C PHE A 51 -13.46 0.79 3.15
N SER A 52 -13.61 1.66 4.15
CA SER A 52 -13.20 1.40 5.53
C SER A 52 -14.11 0.41 6.26
N PHE A 53 -15.42 0.48 6.02
CA PHE A 53 -16.40 -0.35 6.72
C PHE A 53 -16.74 -1.65 5.98
N HIS A 54 -16.69 -1.66 4.65
CA HIS A 54 -17.13 -2.81 3.86
C HIS A 54 -15.98 -3.53 3.18
N TYR A 55 -15.21 -2.82 2.35
CA TYR A 55 -14.20 -3.45 1.50
C TYR A 55 -13.00 -3.95 2.31
N PHE A 56 -12.39 -3.07 3.10
CA PHE A 56 -11.15 -3.33 3.82
C PHE A 56 -11.29 -4.45 4.85
N PRO A 57 -12.31 -4.49 5.74
CA PRO A 57 -12.43 -5.56 6.73
C PRO A 57 -12.68 -6.93 6.10
N ARG A 58 -13.44 -6.97 4.99
CA ARG A 58 -13.69 -8.21 4.25
C ARG A 58 -12.42 -8.74 3.60
N LYS A 59 -11.65 -7.86 2.93
CA LYS A 59 -10.37 -8.23 2.32
C LYS A 59 -9.34 -8.64 3.35
N GLU A 60 -9.25 -7.90 4.45
CA GLU A 60 -8.31 -8.20 5.53
C GLU A 60 -8.61 -9.57 6.17
N ARG A 61 -9.88 -9.91 6.41
CA ARG A 61 -10.24 -11.24 6.90
C ARG A 61 -9.83 -12.34 5.93
N SER A 62 -10.22 -12.21 4.65
CA SER A 62 -9.90 -13.22 3.64
C SER A 62 -8.40 -13.41 3.44
N GLU A 63 -7.60 -12.34 3.51
CA GLU A 63 -6.15 -12.45 3.39
C GLU A 63 -5.53 -13.03 4.67
N ALA A 64 -6.01 -12.61 5.84
CA ALA A 64 -5.56 -13.17 7.10
C ALA A 64 -5.82 -14.68 7.20
N ASP A 65 -6.99 -15.16 6.77
CA ASP A 65 -7.32 -16.59 6.79
C ASP A 65 -6.36 -17.40 5.91
N ARG A 66 -5.97 -16.85 4.74
CA ARG A 66 -4.99 -17.48 3.83
C ARG A 66 -3.59 -17.49 4.42
N LEU A 67 -3.17 -16.39 5.05
CA LEU A 67 -1.85 -16.26 5.66
C LEU A 67 -1.75 -17.13 6.92
N GLU A 68 -2.82 -17.24 7.70
CA GLU A 68 -2.93 -18.13 8.85
C GLU A 68 -2.85 -19.60 8.42
N ALA A 69 -3.58 -19.98 7.36
CA ALA A 69 -3.48 -21.33 6.80
C ALA A 69 -2.08 -21.68 6.26
N ARG A 70 -1.31 -20.69 5.78
CA ARG A 70 0.03 -20.90 5.20
C ARG A 70 1.15 -20.85 6.24
N TYR A 71 1.08 -19.92 7.18
CA TYR A 71 2.19 -19.60 8.10
C TYR A 71 1.85 -19.88 9.58
N GLY A 72 0.63 -20.31 9.88
CA GLY A 72 0.19 -20.77 11.20
C GLY A 72 0.42 -19.75 12.30
N GLU A 73 0.93 -20.24 13.45
CA GLU A 73 1.13 -19.46 14.68
C GLU A 73 2.02 -18.24 14.46
N ARG A 74 3.00 -18.32 13.55
CA ARG A 74 3.89 -17.20 13.21
C ARG A 74 3.10 -16.00 12.70
N PHE A 75 2.11 -16.22 11.83
CA PHE A 75 1.24 -15.15 11.36
C PHE A 75 0.30 -14.65 12.45
N VAL A 76 -0.22 -15.54 13.32
CA VAL A 76 -1.08 -15.15 14.45
C VAL A 76 -0.34 -14.19 15.40
N ARG A 77 0.92 -14.49 15.76
CA ARG A 77 1.77 -13.60 16.57
C ARG A 77 1.98 -12.25 15.89
N TYR A 78 2.37 -12.26 14.62
CA TYR A 78 2.54 -11.05 13.81
C TYR A 78 1.25 -10.21 13.74
N ARG A 79 0.10 -10.83 13.49
CA ARG A 79 -1.21 -10.17 13.40
C ARG A 79 -1.65 -9.56 14.73
N ARG A 80 -1.28 -10.15 15.86
CA ARG A 80 -1.56 -9.57 17.19
C ARG A 80 -0.68 -8.35 17.47
N ALA A 81 0.60 -8.42 17.08
CA ALA A 81 1.56 -7.38 17.37
C ALA A 81 1.49 -6.18 16.40
N VAL A 82 1.22 -6.43 15.11
CA VAL A 82 1.30 -5.41 14.06
C VAL A 82 -0.11 -5.01 13.60
N PRO A 83 -0.55 -3.76 13.84
CA PRO A 83 -1.86 -3.27 13.40
C PRO A 83 -1.98 -3.21 11.87
N ALA A 84 -3.22 -3.15 11.38
CA ALA A 84 -3.49 -3.23 9.95
C ALA A 84 -3.03 -1.97 9.18
N LEU A 85 -3.53 -0.79 9.55
CA LEU A 85 -3.27 0.49 8.84
C LEU A 85 -2.55 1.56 9.67
N ARG A 86 -2.48 1.42 11.00
CA ARG A 86 -1.84 2.42 11.86
C ARG A 86 -0.36 2.09 12.01
N PRO A 87 0.58 2.91 11.49
CA PRO A 87 2.01 2.62 11.64
C PRO A 87 2.42 2.61 13.12
N ARG A 88 3.11 1.55 13.54
CA ARG A 88 3.83 1.54 14.81
C ARG A 88 5.13 2.33 14.68
N LEU A 89 5.55 2.99 15.75
CA LEU A 89 6.85 3.67 15.80
C LEU A 89 8.00 2.65 15.84
N GLU A 90 7.82 1.59 16.61
CA GLU A 90 8.79 0.49 16.74
C GLU A 90 8.44 -0.64 15.77
N ALA A 91 9.45 -1.09 15.03
CA ALA A 91 9.36 -2.22 14.12
C ALA A 91 9.16 -3.53 14.89
N TRP A 92 8.27 -4.39 14.40
CA TRP A 92 8.13 -5.74 14.93
C TRP A 92 9.29 -6.64 14.49
N HIS A 93 9.77 -7.44 15.42
CA HIS A 93 10.83 -8.44 15.22
C HIS A 93 10.34 -9.81 15.73
N ASP A 94 10.65 -10.86 15.00
CA ASP A 94 10.34 -12.25 15.36
C ASP A 94 11.61 -12.93 15.83
N ASP A 95 11.61 -13.45 17.06
CA ASP A 95 12.77 -14.09 17.68
C ASP A 95 13.14 -15.42 17.00
N GLU A 96 12.18 -16.09 16.34
CA GLU A 96 12.34 -17.46 15.83
C GLU A 96 12.81 -17.56 14.36
N GLY A 97 13.00 -16.46 13.64
CA GLY A 97 13.35 -16.59 12.22
C GLY A 97 13.65 -15.30 11.46
N SER A 98 13.80 -14.18 12.15
CA SER A 98 14.12 -12.91 11.52
C SER A 98 15.12 -12.13 12.34
N ALA A 99 16.23 -12.79 12.70
CA ALA A 99 17.46 -12.11 13.02
C ALA A 99 17.83 -11.21 11.83
N GLY A 100 17.42 -9.95 11.89
CA GLY A 100 18.15 -8.83 11.31
C GLY A 100 18.48 -8.89 9.82
N LYS A 101 17.60 -9.38 8.94
CA LYS A 101 17.65 -8.89 7.55
C LYS A 101 17.13 -7.45 7.55
N ARG A 102 17.97 -6.53 8.04
CA ARG A 102 17.92 -5.10 7.72
C ARG A 102 18.05 -5.01 6.22
N THR A 103 16.93 -5.14 5.52
CA THR A 103 16.86 -4.93 4.09
C THR A 103 17.02 -3.44 3.88
N HIS A 104 18.26 -3.00 3.76
CA HIS A 104 18.56 -1.68 3.26
C HIS A 104 17.91 -1.55 1.87
N TRP A 105 17.33 -0.38 1.61
CA TRP A 105 16.83 -0.05 0.28
C TRP A 105 17.98 -0.20 -0.71
N ARG A 106 17.80 -1.04 -1.74
CA ARG A 106 18.79 -1.23 -2.81
C ARG A 106 18.14 -0.78 -4.11
N LEU A 107 18.59 0.37 -4.62
CA LEU A 107 18.17 0.92 -5.92
C LEU A 107 18.25 -0.10 -7.07
N ALA A 108 19.26 -0.98 -7.05
CA ALA A 108 19.43 -2.04 -8.04
C ALA A 108 18.22 -3.01 -8.14
N ARG A 109 17.46 -3.21 -7.05
CA ARG A 109 16.28 -4.09 -7.04
C ARG A 109 15.05 -3.42 -7.66
N TYR A 110 15.01 -2.09 -7.69
CA TYR A 110 13.98 -1.31 -8.36
C TYR A 110 14.16 -1.39 -9.88
N SER A 111 15.40 -1.26 -10.38
CA SER A 111 15.69 -1.36 -11.82
C SER A 111 15.50 -2.76 -12.41
N GLU A 112 15.56 -3.81 -11.57
CA GLU A 112 15.23 -5.18 -11.98
C GLU A 112 13.72 -5.41 -12.12
N ASN A 113 12.89 -4.59 -11.47
CA ASN A 113 11.44 -4.62 -11.62
C ASN A 113 11.06 -3.68 -12.78
N ASN A 114 10.29 -4.16 -13.76
CA ASN A 114 9.97 -3.39 -14.97
C ASN A 114 8.92 -2.29 -14.71
N GLU A 115 9.27 -1.31 -13.87
CA GLU A 115 8.41 -0.18 -13.49
C GLU A 115 8.51 1.02 -14.45
N LEU A 116 9.42 0.94 -15.44
CA LEU A 116 9.55 1.91 -16.53
C LEU A 116 8.23 2.12 -17.28
N GLY A 117 7.47 1.05 -17.50
CA GLY A 117 6.15 1.13 -18.15
C GLY A 117 5.15 1.96 -17.33
N THR A 118 5.17 1.83 -16.00
CA THR A 118 4.30 2.62 -15.11
C THR A 118 4.71 4.08 -15.09
N LEU A 119 6.02 4.36 -15.05
CA LEU A 119 6.54 5.73 -15.08
C LEU A 119 6.21 6.43 -16.41
N LEU A 120 6.38 5.73 -17.54
CA LEU A 120 5.98 6.23 -18.86
C LEU A 120 4.47 6.51 -18.94
N ALA A 121 3.63 5.62 -18.40
CA ALA A 121 2.19 5.83 -18.38
C ALA A 121 1.77 7.06 -17.56
N ILE A 122 2.44 7.31 -16.42
CA ILE A 122 2.22 8.51 -15.61
C ILE A 122 2.64 9.76 -16.39
N CYS A 123 3.84 9.77 -16.97
CA CYS A 123 4.33 10.89 -17.78
C CYS A 123 3.40 11.20 -18.95
N LEU A 124 2.95 10.18 -19.69
CA LEU A 124 2.01 10.32 -20.79
C LEU A 124 0.67 10.90 -20.31
N GLY A 125 0.14 10.40 -19.18
CA GLY A 125 -1.10 10.91 -18.58
C GLY A 125 -1.01 12.39 -18.20
N VAL A 126 0.12 12.81 -17.61
CA VAL A 126 0.39 14.22 -17.27
C VAL A 126 0.49 15.09 -18.52
N ILE A 127 1.19 14.63 -19.57
CA ILE A 127 1.31 15.36 -20.84
C ILE A 127 -0.05 15.53 -21.51
N VAL A 128 -0.85 14.46 -21.60
CA VAL A 128 -2.20 14.52 -22.18
C VAL A 128 -3.11 15.46 -21.39
N PHE A 129 -3.05 15.41 -20.06
CA PHE A 129 -3.79 16.34 -19.20
C PHE A 129 -3.37 17.79 -19.47
N TRP A 130 -2.07 18.06 -19.54
CA TRP A 130 -1.52 19.39 -19.76
C TRP A 130 -1.92 19.95 -21.13
N LEU A 131 -1.80 19.16 -22.19
CA LEU A 131 -2.23 19.53 -23.55
C LEU A 131 -3.75 19.83 -23.61
N ARG A 132 -4.57 19.03 -22.92
CA ARG A 132 -6.02 19.25 -22.85
C ARG A 132 -6.40 20.49 -22.03
N SER A 133 -5.64 20.81 -20.98
CA SER A 133 -5.85 22.02 -20.19
C SER A 133 -5.43 23.30 -20.92
N GLY A 134 -4.45 23.23 -21.84
CA GLY A 134 -4.02 24.37 -22.65
C GLY A 134 -4.95 24.69 -23.83
N SER A 135 -5.78 23.74 -24.28
CA SER A 135 -6.70 23.91 -25.41
C SER A 135 -8.05 24.59 -25.05
N GLY A 136 -8.27 24.98 -23.79
CA GLY A 136 -9.52 25.59 -23.32
C GLY A 136 -9.51 27.12 -23.19
N THR A 137 -8.43 27.80 -23.60
CA THR A 137 -8.26 29.26 -23.47
C THR A 137 -8.13 29.97 -24.83
N ALA A 138 -8.93 29.57 -25.82
CA ALA A 138 -9.06 30.28 -27.09
C ALA A 138 -10.52 30.59 -27.39
#